data_AF-A0A392N5D1-F1
#
_entry.id   AF-A0A392N5D1-F1
#
_cell.length_a   1.000
_cell.length_b   1.000
_cell.length_c   1.000
_cell.angle_alpha   90.00
_cell.angle_beta   90.00
_cell.angle_gamma   90.00
#
_symmetry.space_group_name_H-M   'P 1'
#
loop_
_entity.id
_entity.type
_entity.pdbx_description
1 polymer ?
#
loop_
_entity_poly.entity_id
_entity_poly.type
_entity_poly.pdbx_seq_one_letter_code
_entity_poly.pdbx_strand_id
1 'polypeptide(L)'
;DIPTGNDPYRAFVYASFQERATFLSHGSMARLAKERGDPTLALICGTIAADEKRQEIAYERIVEKLLEVDPTETMIAIAEMMSNNITMPGHLMHDGRDQHLFSNFSAVAQRIGVYTISDYIHCLEFLVGQWRLEKLERV
;
A
#
# COMPACT_ATOMS: atom_id res chain seq x y z
N ASP A 1 -8.27 -1.02 -15.12
CA ASP A 1 -8.72 -0.07 -14.11
C ASP A 1 -8.51 -0.67 -12.73
N ILE A 2 -8.31 0.18 -11.70
CA ILE A 2 -8.22 -0.29 -10.32
C ILE A 2 -9.61 -0.82 -9.92
N PRO A 3 -9.74 -2.07 -9.42
CA PRO A 3 -11.03 -2.74 -9.27
C PRO A 3 -11.81 -2.28 -8.02
N THR A 4 -11.79 -0.99 -7.67
CA THR A 4 -12.60 -0.47 -6.55
C THR A 4 -14.07 -0.25 -6.93
N GLY A 5 -14.42 -0.19 -8.22
CA GLY A 5 -15.82 -0.28 -8.67
C GLY A 5 -16.77 0.80 -8.13
N ASN A 6 -16.24 1.98 -7.75
CA ASN A 6 -16.97 3.04 -7.03
C ASN A 6 -17.56 2.61 -5.67
N ASP A 7 -16.98 1.57 -5.06
CA ASP A 7 -17.33 1.08 -3.75
C ASP A 7 -16.40 1.71 -2.68
N PRO A 8 -16.94 2.46 -1.71
CA PRO A 8 -16.15 3.09 -0.66
C PRO A 8 -15.44 2.08 0.24
N TYR A 9 -16.00 0.90 0.49
CA TYR A 9 -15.36 -0.13 1.33
C TYR A 9 -14.06 -0.59 0.68
N ARG A 10 -14.14 -0.99 -0.60
CA ARG A 10 -12.96 -1.39 -1.39
C ARG A 10 -11.98 -0.24 -1.55
N ALA A 11 -12.46 0.99 -1.73
CA ALA A 11 -11.60 2.17 -1.87
C ALA A 11 -10.76 2.44 -0.62
N PHE A 12 -11.35 2.36 0.57
CA PHE A 12 -10.61 2.58 1.82
C PHE A 12 -9.63 1.44 2.14
N VAL A 13 -10.02 0.18 1.87
CA VAL A 13 -9.09 -0.97 1.98
C VAL A 13 -7.90 -0.79 1.02
N TYR A 14 -8.17 -0.40 -0.23
CA TYR A 14 -7.14 -0.13 -1.22
C TYR A 14 -6.21 1.02 -0.77
N ALA A 15 -6.79 2.14 -0.31
CA ALA A 15 -6.04 3.30 0.13
C ALA A 15 -5.14 2.97 1.35
N SER A 16 -5.66 2.26 2.35
CA SER A 16 -4.86 1.79 3.50
C SER A 16 -3.62 1.01 3.04
N PHE A 17 -3.78 0.10 2.08
CA PHE A 17 -2.66 -0.66 1.55
C PHE A 17 -1.67 0.21 0.78
N GLN A 18 -2.16 1.09 -0.10
CA GLN A 18 -1.31 1.93 -0.94
C GLN A 18 -0.48 2.90 -0.09
N GLU A 19 -1.09 3.58 0.88
CA GLU A 19 -0.38 4.52 1.75
C GLU A 19 0.71 3.83 2.58
N ARG A 20 0.46 2.59 3.01
CA ARG A 20 1.50 1.80 3.67
C ARG A 20 2.63 1.41 2.71
N ALA A 21 2.28 0.98 1.49
CA ALA A 21 3.27 0.60 0.48
C ALA A 21 4.16 1.80 0.11
N THR A 22 3.58 2.99 -0.04
CA THR A 22 4.32 4.22 -0.33
C THR A 22 5.17 4.66 0.87
N PHE A 23 4.65 4.58 2.10
CA PHE A 23 5.41 4.83 3.33
C PHE A 23 6.70 3.98 3.38
N LEU A 24 6.58 2.67 3.13
CA LEU A 24 7.74 1.77 3.09
C LEU A 24 8.71 2.13 1.97
N SER A 25 8.18 2.40 0.77
CA SER A 25 8.97 2.77 -0.41
C SER A 25 9.77 4.05 -0.18
N HIS A 26 9.13 5.12 0.29
CA HIS A 26 9.80 6.39 0.59
C HIS A 26 10.74 6.30 1.79
N GLY A 27 10.41 5.49 2.80
CA GLY A 27 11.33 5.19 3.91
C GLY A 27 12.61 4.51 3.44
N SER A 28 12.49 3.52 2.55
CA SER A 28 13.64 2.85 1.92
C SER A 28 14.46 3.79 1.04
N MET A 29 13.80 4.64 0.24
CA MET A 29 14.46 5.68 -0.56
C MET A 29 15.22 6.68 0.32
N ALA A 30 14.64 7.12 1.44
CA ALA A 30 15.29 8.04 2.37
C ALA A 30 16.57 7.43 2.96
N ARG A 31 16.51 6.15 3.35
CA ARG A 31 17.67 5.40 3.84
C ARG A 31 18.75 5.28 2.76
N LEU A 32 18.36 4.90 1.55
CA LEU A 32 19.29 4.78 0.42
C LEU A 32 19.97 6.13 0.10
N ALA A 33 19.21 7.23 0.05
CA ALA A 33 19.76 8.56 -0.19
C ALA A 33 20.80 8.95 0.88
N LYS A 34 20.49 8.69 2.15
CA LYS A 34 21.41 8.92 3.27
C LYS A 34 22.69 8.09 3.16
N GLU A 35 22.56 6.80 2.85
CA GLU A 35 23.70 5.89 2.62
C GLU A 35 24.58 6.32 1.44
N ARG A 36 24.00 6.99 0.44
CA ARG A 36 24.71 7.56 -0.71
C ARG A 36 25.27 8.97 -0.49
N GLY A 37 25.10 9.51 0.72
CA GLY A 37 25.66 10.82 1.09
C GLY A 37 24.81 12.01 0.66
N ASP A 38 23.52 11.82 0.36
CA ASP A 38 22.58 12.91 0.05
C ASP A 38 21.57 13.10 1.20
N PRO A 39 21.89 13.94 2.20
CA PRO A 39 21.01 14.19 3.33
C PRO A 39 19.76 15.01 2.95
N THR A 40 19.81 15.78 1.86
CA THR A 40 18.68 16.62 1.43
C THR A 40 17.60 15.75 0.81
N LEU A 41 17.98 14.85 -0.10
CA LEU A 41 17.05 13.89 -0.68
C LEU A 41 16.50 12.94 0.41
N ALA A 42 17.35 12.52 1.35
CA ALA A 42 16.90 11.72 2.49
C ALA A 42 15.81 12.43 3.32
N LEU A 43 15.96 13.74 3.55
CA LEU A 43 14.98 14.56 4.25
C LEU A 43 13.66 14.63 3.46
N ILE A 44 13.72 14.90 2.16
CA ILE A 44 12.53 14.99 1.29
C ILE A 44 11.74 13.66 1.33
N CYS A 45 12.40 12.54 1.06
CA CYS A 45 11.75 11.23 1.10
C CYS A 45 11.21 10.90 2.50
N GLY A 46 11.94 11.24 3.56
CA GLY A 46 11.50 11.03 4.94
C GLY A 46 10.27 11.88 5.31
N THR A 47 10.18 13.12 4.83
CA THR A 47 9.00 13.96 5.03
C THR A 47 7.77 13.39 4.33
N ILE A 48 7.91 12.94 3.08
CA ILE A 48 6.81 12.32 2.34
C ILE A 48 6.35 11.03 3.05
N ALA A 49 7.28 10.17 3.48
CA ALA A 49 6.95 8.97 4.23
C ALA A 49 6.20 9.29 5.54
N ALA A 50 6.57 10.37 6.24
CA ALA A 50 5.87 10.79 7.45
C ALA A 50 4.42 11.19 7.17
N ASP A 51 4.14 11.81 6.03
CA ASP A 51 2.79 12.19 5.61
C ASP A 51 1.96 10.94 5.25
N GLU A 52 2.53 10.03 4.48
CA GLU A 52 1.92 8.74 4.08
C GLU A 52 1.57 7.90 5.31
N LYS A 53 2.42 7.89 6.34
CA LYS A 53 2.11 7.21 7.60
C LYS A 53 0.87 7.78 8.29
N ARG A 54 0.65 9.09 8.22
CA ARG A 54 -0.57 9.71 8.79
C ARG A 54 -1.80 9.38 7.96
N GLN A 55 -1.67 9.29 6.63
CA GLN A 55 -2.75 8.90 5.72
C GLN A 55 -3.13 7.43 5.92
N GLU A 56 -2.15 6.53 6.01
CA GLU A 56 -2.32 5.12 6.38
C GLU A 56 -3.17 4.99 7.65
N ILE A 57 -2.78 5.66 8.74
CA ILE A 57 -3.51 5.62 10.03
C ILE A 57 -4.94 6.14 9.87
N ALA A 58 -5.16 7.17 9.06
CA ALA A 58 -6.49 7.72 8.84
C ALA A 58 -7.40 6.71 8.12
N TYR A 59 -6.93 6.10 7.04
CA TYR A 59 -7.72 5.10 6.30
C TYR A 59 -7.91 3.81 7.09
N GLU A 60 -6.91 3.36 7.85
CA GLU A 60 -7.04 2.20 8.75
C GLU A 60 -8.17 2.36 9.76
N ARG A 61 -8.29 3.55 10.37
CA ARG A 61 -9.37 3.88 11.30
C ARG A 61 -10.74 3.91 10.64
N ILE A 62 -10.81 4.35 9.38
CA ILE A 62 -12.05 4.31 8.61
C ILE A 62 -12.48 2.85 8.41
N VAL A 63 -11.57 1.98 7.97
CA VAL A 63 -11.89 0.54 7.78
C VAL A 63 -12.21 -0.15 9.11
N GLU A 64 -11.50 0.17 10.18
CA GLU A 64 -11.82 -0.32 11.54
C GLU A 64 -13.25 0.09 11.93
N LYS A 65 -13.64 1.35 11.65
CA LYS A 65 -15.00 1.80 11.92
C LYS A 65 -16.04 1.10 11.04
N LEU A 66 -15.71 0.84 9.77
CA LEU A 66 -16.58 0.10 8.85
C LEU A 66 -16.80 -1.34 9.34
N LEU A 67 -15.76 -2.00 9.85
CA LEU A 67 -15.88 -3.33 10.48
C LEU A 67 -16.78 -3.32 11.72
N GLU A 68 -16.84 -2.23 12.49
CA GLU A 68 -17.75 -2.12 13.64
C GLU A 68 -19.22 -1.93 13.22
N VAL A 69 -19.47 -1.13 12.18
CA VAL A 69 -20.84 -0.73 11.81
C VAL A 69 -21.48 -1.64 10.75
N ASP A 70 -20.67 -2.24 9.89
CA ASP A 70 -21.07 -3.11 8.80
C ASP A 70 -20.01 -4.20 8.54
N PRO A 71 -19.86 -5.15 9.49
CA PRO A 71 -18.80 -6.15 9.43
C PRO A 71 -18.90 -7.04 8.19
N THR A 72 -20.10 -7.38 7.73
CA THR A 72 -20.29 -8.32 6.61
C THR A 72 -19.78 -7.75 5.30
N GLU A 73 -20.26 -6.56 4.89
CA GLU A 73 -19.84 -5.96 3.63
C GLU A 73 -18.36 -5.54 3.67
N THR A 74 -17.89 -5.05 4.83
CA THR A 74 -16.48 -4.70 4.99
C THR A 74 -15.58 -5.92 4.87
N MET A 75 -15.96 -7.06 5.44
CA MET A 75 -15.20 -8.31 5.29
C MET A 75 -15.18 -8.82 3.86
N ILE A 76 -16.29 -8.71 3.12
CA ILE A 76 -16.35 -9.05 1.70
C ILE A 76 -15.39 -8.17 0.90
N ALA A 77 -15.43 -6.85 1.10
CA ALA A 77 -14.55 -5.91 0.42
C ALA A 77 -13.06 -6.19 0.72
N ILE A 78 -12.71 -6.47 1.98
CA ILE A 78 -11.35 -6.86 2.36
C ILE A 78 -10.93 -8.15 1.63
N ALA A 79 -11.76 -9.18 1.66
CA ALA A 79 -11.48 -10.46 1.03
C ALA A 79 -11.29 -10.34 -0.49
N GLU A 80 -12.14 -9.56 -1.17
CA GLU A 80 -12.05 -9.33 -2.60
C GLU A 80 -10.79 -8.55 -2.98
N MET A 81 -10.43 -7.53 -2.20
CA MET A 81 -9.21 -6.75 -2.44
C MET A 81 -7.94 -7.58 -2.23
N MET A 82 -7.91 -8.44 -1.20
CA MET A 82 -6.77 -9.31 -0.91
C MET A 82 -6.66 -10.47 -1.91
N SER A 83 -7.78 -11.05 -2.35
CA SER A 83 -7.78 -12.21 -3.26
C SER A 83 -7.35 -11.88 -4.68
N ASN A 84 -7.58 -10.64 -5.13
CA ASN A 84 -7.30 -10.22 -6.51
C ASN A 84 -5.89 -9.64 -6.71
N ASN A 85 -5.02 -9.71 -5.70
CA ASN A 85 -3.79 -8.92 -5.57
C ASN A 85 -4.06 -7.41 -5.66
N ILE A 86 -3.42 -6.66 -4.76
CA ILE A 86 -3.59 -5.21 -4.76
C ILE A 86 -2.77 -4.62 -5.90
N THR A 87 -3.46 -4.21 -6.95
CA THR A 87 -2.85 -3.69 -8.18
C THR A 87 -2.26 -2.31 -7.92
N MET A 88 -0.98 -2.11 -8.26
CA MET A 88 -0.31 -0.82 -8.10
C MET A 88 -0.93 0.25 -9.02
N PRO A 89 -1.12 1.50 -8.57
CA PRO A 89 -1.75 2.55 -9.39
C PRO A 89 -1.03 2.78 -10.71
N GLY A 90 0.31 2.71 -10.70
CA GLY A 90 1.17 2.89 -11.87
C GLY A 90 1.29 1.67 -12.79
N HIS A 91 0.49 0.61 -12.63
CA HIS A 91 0.64 -0.64 -13.41
C HIS A 91 0.50 -0.45 -14.94
N LEU A 92 -0.16 0.62 -15.39
CA LEU A 92 -0.30 0.99 -16.81
C LEU A 92 0.70 2.07 -17.27
N MET A 93 1.78 2.29 -16.50
CA MET A 93 2.81 3.27 -16.83
C MET A 93 3.42 2.99 -18.22
N HIS A 94 3.50 4.03 -19.05
CA HIS A 94 3.98 3.95 -20.43
C HIS A 94 4.71 5.25 -20.83
N ASP A 95 5.84 5.13 -21.53
CA ASP A 95 6.67 6.26 -21.99
C ASP A 95 6.63 6.49 -23.51
N GLY A 96 5.81 5.72 -24.23
CA GLY A 96 5.74 5.77 -25.70
C GLY A 96 6.68 4.81 -26.41
N ARG A 97 7.53 4.06 -25.69
CA ARG A 97 8.58 3.22 -26.27
C ARG A 97 8.61 1.81 -25.68
N ASP A 98 8.52 1.69 -24.36
CA ASP A 98 8.59 0.43 -23.63
C ASP A 98 7.20 -0.03 -23.19
N GLN A 99 6.72 -1.13 -23.78
CA GLN A 99 5.43 -1.74 -23.45
C GLN A 99 5.42 -2.43 -22.08
N HIS A 100 6.59 -2.64 -21.47
CA HIS A 100 6.77 -3.32 -20.19
C HIS A 100 7.36 -2.39 -19.12
N LEU A 101 7.21 -1.08 -19.30
CA LEU A 101 7.85 -0.06 -18.46
C LEU A 101 7.58 -0.23 -16.97
N PHE A 102 6.34 -0.53 -16.57
CA PHE A 102 6.03 -0.81 -15.16
C PHE A 102 6.78 -2.03 -14.61
N SER A 103 6.86 -3.12 -15.39
CA SER A 103 7.57 -4.33 -14.98
C SER A 103 9.08 -4.09 -14.85
N ASN A 104 9.66 -3.32 -15.78
CA ASN A 104 11.06 -2.93 -15.73
C ASN A 104 11.36 -2.02 -14.53
N PHE A 105 10.49 -1.03 -14.27
CA PHE A 105 10.56 -0.19 -13.08
C PHE A 105 10.47 -1.02 -11.78
N SER A 106 9.47 -1.90 -11.66
CA SER A 106 9.28 -2.71 -10.46
C SER A 106 10.45 -3.68 -10.23
N ALA A 107 11.03 -4.24 -11.29
CA ALA A 107 12.21 -5.09 -11.18
C ALA A 107 13.43 -4.34 -10.64
N VAL A 108 13.62 -3.08 -11.05
CA VAL A 108 14.69 -2.23 -10.50
C VAL A 108 14.41 -1.91 -9.03
N ALA A 109 13.19 -1.46 -8.69
CA ALA A 109 12.79 -1.13 -7.32
C ALA A 109 12.98 -2.31 -6.35
N GLN A 110 12.59 -3.52 -6.78
CA GLN A 110 12.82 -4.77 -6.07
C GLN A 110 14.33 -5.00 -5.84
N ARG A 111 15.14 -4.90 -6.90
CA ARG A 111 16.58 -5.21 -6.85
C ARG A 111 17.35 -4.25 -5.92
N ILE A 112 16.96 -2.99 -5.86
CA ILE A 112 17.61 -1.99 -4.99
C ILE A 112 17.00 -1.95 -3.57
N GLY A 113 16.00 -2.78 -3.29
CA GLY A 113 15.37 -2.88 -1.97
C GLY A 113 14.51 -1.68 -1.60
N VAL A 114 13.93 -0.98 -2.57
CA VAL A 114 13.02 0.15 -2.33
C VAL A 114 11.62 -0.35 -2.00
N TYR A 115 11.09 -1.25 -2.83
CA TYR A 115 9.84 -1.95 -2.56
C TYR A 115 9.93 -3.36 -3.16
N THR A 116 9.71 -4.36 -2.31
CA THR A 116 9.89 -5.77 -2.65
C THR A 116 8.61 -6.57 -2.44
N ILE A 117 8.58 -7.79 -2.98
CA ILE A 117 7.53 -8.77 -2.66
C ILE A 117 7.40 -8.99 -1.14
N SER A 118 8.50 -8.97 -0.39
CA SER A 118 8.44 -9.11 1.06
C SER A 118 7.73 -7.93 1.71
N ASP A 119 7.94 -6.70 1.22
CA ASP A 119 7.23 -5.51 1.70
C ASP A 119 5.74 -5.59 1.40
N TYR A 120 5.37 -6.10 0.22
CA TYR A 120 3.98 -6.37 -0.14
C TYR A 120 3.31 -7.35 0.84
N ILE A 121 3.97 -8.47 1.15
CA ILE A 121 3.47 -9.46 2.12
C ILE A 121 3.33 -8.83 3.51
N HIS A 122 4.34 -8.09 3.97
CA HIS A 122 4.29 -7.40 5.26
C HIS A 122 3.18 -6.34 5.32
N CYS A 123 2.84 -5.68 4.22
CA CYS A 123 1.68 -4.78 4.18
C CYS A 123 0.37 -5.54 4.43
N LEU A 124 0.18 -6.70 3.79
CA LEU A 124 -1.02 -7.52 3.98
C LEU A 124 -1.11 -8.02 5.42
N GLU A 125 -0.04 -8.64 5.93
CA GLU A 125 0.01 -9.16 7.30
C GLU A 125 -0.26 -8.06 8.34
N PHE A 126 0.31 -6.87 8.11
CA PHE A 126 0.06 -5.74 8.98
C PHE A 126 -1.41 -5.34 9.01
N LEU A 127 -2.07 -5.18 7.86
CA LEU A 127 -3.48 -4.78 7.81
C LEU A 127 -4.41 -5.85 8.39
N VAL A 128 -4.14 -7.13 8.13
CA VAL A 128 -4.87 -8.25 8.76
C VAL A 128 -4.78 -8.17 10.28
N GLY A 129 -3.58 -7.88 10.81
CA GLY A 129 -3.35 -7.69 12.24
C GLY A 129 -3.99 -6.42 12.81
N GLN A 130 -3.88 -5.28 12.11
CA GLN A 130 -4.47 -4.00 12.54
C GLN A 130 -5.99 -4.12 12.69
N TRP A 131 -6.66 -4.71 11.69
CA TRP A 131 -8.10 -4.89 11.69
C TRP A 131 -8.56 -6.12 12.50
N ARG A 132 -7.62 -6.85 13.10
CA ARG A 132 -7.89 -8.01 13.98
C ARG A 132 -8.81 -9.04 13.33
N LEU A 133 -8.63 -9.29 12.02
CA LEU A 133 -9.55 -10.11 11.24
C LEU A 133 -9.65 -11.55 11.77
N GLU A 134 -8.58 -12.06 12.40
CA GLU A 134 -8.54 -13.37 13.03
C GLU A 134 -9.51 -13.53 14.21
N LYS A 135 -9.94 -12.42 14.82
CA LYS A 135 -10.82 -12.39 15.99
C LYS A 135 -12.28 -12.13 15.63
N LEU A 136 -12.59 -11.91 14.36
CA LEU A 136 -13.95 -11.74 13.90
C LEU A 136 -14.58 -13.13 13.75
N GLU A 137 -15.38 -13.52 14.74
CA GLU A 137 -16.22 -14.71 14.64
C GLU A 137 -17.30 -14.48 13.57
N ARG A 138 -17.70 -15.55 12.86
CA ARG A 138 -18.85 -15.50 11.94
C ARG A 138 -20.09 -15.07 12.72
N VAL A 139 -20.57 -13.87 12.46
CA VAL A 139 -21.92 -13.43 12.82
C VAL A 139 -22.94 -14.19 11.98
#